data_AF-A0A1H3URI5-F1
#
_entry.id   AF-A0A1H3URI5-F1
#
_cell.length_a   1.000
_cell.length_b   1.000
_cell.length_c   1.000
_cell.angle_alpha   90.00
_cell.angle_beta   90.00
_cell.angle_gamma   90.00
#
_symmetry.space_group_name_H-M   'P 1'
#
loop_
_entity.id
_entity.type
_entity.pdbx_description
1 polymer ?
#
loop_
_entity_poly.entity_id
_entity_poly.type
_entity_poly.pdbx_seq_one_letter_code
_entity_poly.pdbx_strand_id
1 'polypeptide(L)'
;MTGPVRDIDRGTRIVDGVQVHLTELVWSDQGRSFEVHRTDTGADLTEDGCFDTLPTDTQIAALLHATQGLWSRPGCGTTIDAARANMITDHVRDCDLVDGGTTGPTRPANPIT
;
A
#
# COMPACT_ATOMS: atom_id res chain seq x y z
N MET A 1 22.13 2.82 0.75
CA MET A 1 21.27 3.84 0.10
C MET A 1 20.74 4.72 1.21
N THR A 2 21.04 6.02 1.17
CA THR A 2 20.44 7.01 2.07
C THR A 2 19.04 7.33 1.54
N GLY A 3 18.01 7.08 2.35
CA GLY A 3 16.63 7.43 2.01
C GLY A 3 16.39 8.95 2.00
N PRO A 4 15.16 9.41 1.72
CA PRO A 4 14.81 10.82 1.80
C PRO A 4 15.10 11.37 3.19
N VAL A 5 15.54 12.63 3.25
CA VAL A 5 15.84 13.33 4.51
C VAL A 5 14.61 14.05 5.07
N ARG A 6 13.58 14.22 4.24
CA ARG A 6 12.32 14.86 4.62
C ARG A 6 11.21 14.51 3.65
N ASP A 7 10.02 14.32 4.22
CA ASP A 7 8.78 14.15 3.48
C ASP A 7 7.89 15.39 3.67
N ILE A 8 7.20 15.81 2.62
CA ILE A 8 6.31 16.97 2.60
C ILE A 8 4.96 16.52 2.06
N ASP A 9 3.93 16.62 2.90
CA ASP A 9 2.54 16.40 2.52
C ASP A 9 2.10 17.45 1.48
N ARG A 10 1.70 17.00 0.29
CA ARG A 10 1.15 17.83 -0.80
C ARG A 10 -0.37 17.73 -0.90
N GLY A 11 -1.00 17.05 0.05
CA GLY A 11 -2.42 16.91 0.20
C GLY A 11 -3.01 15.79 -0.66
N THR A 12 -4.32 15.78 -0.73
CA THR A 12 -5.09 14.77 -1.47
C THR A 12 -5.67 15.33 -2.77
N ARG A 13 -5.85 14.45 -3.76
CA ARG A 13 -6.55 14.75 -5.02
C ARG A 13 -7.51 13.62 -5.37
N ILE A 14 -8.59 13.95 -6.06
CA ILE A 14 -9.50 12.95 -6.64
C ILE A 14 -9.20 12.85 -8.13
N VAL A 15 -8.77 11.68 -8.58
CA VAL A 15 -8.45 11.37 -9.99
C VAL A 15 -9.15 10.07 -10.36
N ASP A 16 -9.90 10.06 -11.47
CA ASP A 16 -10.75 8.94 -11.90
C ASP A 16 -11.67 8.38 -10.79
N GLY A 17 -12.16 9.29 -9.93
CA GLY A 17 -13.02 8.93 -8.80
C GLY A 17 -12.29 8.26 -7.63
N VAL A 18 -10.97 8.08 -7.70
CA VAL A 18 -10.12 7.56 -6.62
C VAL A 18 -9.43 8.72 -5.93
N GLN A 19 -9.52 8.77 -4.60
CA GLN A 19 -8.74 9.71 -3.81
C GLN A 19 -7.31 9.19 -3.62
N VAL A 20 -6.34 10.04 -3.98
CA VAL A 20 -4.91 9.79 -3.81
C VAL A 20 -4.29 10.85 -2.89
N HIS A 21 -3.24 10.48 -2.18
CA HIS A 21 -2.39 11.34 -1.38
C HIS A 21 -1.05 11.53 -2.08
N LEU A 22 -0.58 12.77 -2.15
CA LEU A 22 0.71 13.10 -2.76
C LEU A 22 1.72 13.47 -1.68
N THR A 23 2.89 12.86 -1.76
CA THR A 23 4.01 13.16 -0.87
C THR A 23 5.20 13.60 -1.71
N GLU A 24 5.81 14.72 -1.36
CA GLU A 24 7.10 15.13 -1.91
C GLU A 24 8.22 14.65 -1.00
N LEU A 25 9.16 13.90 -1.57
CA LEU A 25 10.37 13.45 -0.92
C LEU A 25 11.52 14.41 -1.25
N VAL A 26 12.23 14.83 -0.23
CA VAL A 26 13.43 15.66 -0.35
C VAL A 26 14.65 14.82 0.00
N TRP A 27 15.62 14.79 -0.92
CA TRP A 27 16.84 13.98 -0.81
C TRP A 27 18.00 14.81 -0.25
N SER A 28 19.05 14.14 0.23
CA SER A 28 20.21 14.80 0.86
C SER A 28 20.98 15.72 -0.09
N ASP A 29 20.91 15.46 -1.39
CA ASP A 29 21.49 16.27 -2.47
C ASP A 29 20.56 17.40 -2.93
N GLN A 30 19.46 17.64 -2.20
CA GLN A 30 18.38 18.56 -2.56
C GLN A 30 17.57 18.13 -3.79
N GLY A 31 17.77 16.91 -4.29
CA GLY A 31 16.88 16.27 -5.24
C GLY A 31 15.46 16.21 -4.68
N ARG A 32 14.48 16.13 -5.58
CA ARG A 32 13.06 16.04 -5.22
C ARG A 32 12.43 14.92 -6.01
N SER A 33 11.59 14.15 -5.35
CA SER A 33 10.71 13.21 -6.02
C SER A 33 9.32 13.24 -5.40
N PHE A 34 8.34 12.67 -6.10
CA PHE A 34 6.95 12.67 -5.70
C PHE A 34 6.40 11.25 -5.75
N GLU A 35 5.79 10.85 -4.64
CA GLU A 35 5.08 9.59 -4.49
C GLU A 35 3.56 9.82 -4.51
N VAL A 36 2.84 8.81 -5.00
CA VAL A 36 1.38 8.83 -5.10
C VAL A 36 0.82 7.61 -4.41
N HIS A 37 0.07 7.82 -3.34
CA HIS A 37 -0.55 6.75 -2.56
C HIS A 37 -2.06 6.75 -2.74
N ARG A 38 -2.69 5.59 -2.90
CA ARG A 38 -4.15 5.47 -2.80
C ARG A 38 -4.58 5.58 -1.35
N THR A 39 -5.57 6.41 -1.05
CA THR A 39 -6.02 6.59 0.35
C THR A 39 -6.95 5.48 0.82
N ASP A 40 -7.64 4.80 -0.09
CA ASP A 40 -8.61 3.74 0.25
C ASP A 40 -7.95 2.39 0.58
N THR A 41 -6.82 2.12 -0.04
CA THR A 41 -6.06 0.86 0.07
C THR A 41 -4.70 1.03 0.73
N GLY A 42 -4.20 2.26 0.82
CA GLY A 42 -2.84 2.54 1.26
C GLY A 42 -1.76 2.10 0.26
N ALA A 43 -2.13 1.68 -0.95
CA ALA A 43 -1.20 1.22 -1.96
C ALA A 43 -0.33 2.39 -2.46
N ASP A 44 0.98 2.18 -2.46
CA ASP A 44 1.94 3.06 -3.15
C ASP A 44 1.89 2.77 -4.64
N LEU A 45 1.47 3.76 -5.44
CA LEU A 45 1.41 3.64 -6.90
C LEU A 45 2.76 3.91 -7.57
N THR A 46 3.76 4.29 -6.80
CA THR A 46 5.09 4.74 -7.21
C THR A 46 6.22 3.91 -6.59
N GLU A 47 5.91 2.72 -6.05
CA GLU A 47 6.89 1.81 -5.42
C GLU A 47 8.07 1.48 -6.36
N ASP A 48 7.78 1.29 -7.64
CA ASP A 48 8.78 0.97 -8.68
C ASP A 48 9.47 2.22 -9.26
N GLY A 49 9.01 3.43 -8.91
CA GLY A 49 9.54 4.67 -9.44
C GLY A 49 8.71 5.91 -9.09
N CYS A 50 9.38 6.90 -8.51
CA CYS A 50 8.81 8.20 -8.19
C CYS A 50 8.86 9.16 -9.40
N PHE A 51 8.06 10.22 -9.36
CA PHE A 51 8.18 11.32 -10.34
C PHE A 51 9.21 12.35 -9.90
N ASP A 52 9.98 12.92 -10.82
CA ASP A 52 10.90 14.04 -10.51
C ASP A 52 10.18 15.39 -10.32
N THR A 53 8.92 15.46 -10.77
CA THR A 53 8.08 16.65 -10.69
C THR A 53 6.68 16.28 -10.21
N LEU A 54 5.96 17.24 -9.61
CA LEU A 54 4.60 17.02 -9.13
C LEU A 54 3.72 16.42 -10.25
N PRO A 55 3.19 15.19 -10.09
CA PRO A 55 2.50 14.52 -11.17
C PRO A 55 1.19 15.22 -11.52
N THR A 56 0.86 15.14 -12.80
CA THR A 56 -0.41 15.59 -13.35
C THR A 56 -1.50 14.54 -13.14
N ASP A 57 -2.76 14.97 -13.15
CA ASP A 57 -3.91 14.09 -13.03
C ASP A 57 -3.91 12.99 -14.11
N THR A 58 -3.45 13.29 -15.33
CA THR A 58 -3.30 12.28 -16.40
C THR A 58 -2.26 11.21 -16.07
N GLN A 59 -1.13 11.58 -15.46
CA GLN A 59 -0.12 10.61 -15.03
C GLN A 59 -0.63 9.76 -13.86
N ILE A 60 -1.35 10.38 -12.92
CA ILE A 60 -1.99 9.67 -11.80
C ILE A 60 -3.05 8.69 -12.31
N ALA A 61 -3.89 9.11 -13.27
CA ALA A 61 -4.87 8.25 -13.93
C ALA A 61 -4.20 7.02 -14.58
N ALA A 62 -3.08 7.22 -15.26
CA ALA A 62 -2.32 6.12 -15.86
C ALA A 62 -1.83 5.10 -14.81
N LEU A 63 -1.35 5.57 -13.65
CA LEU A 63 -0.96 4.70 -12.54
C LEU A 63 -2.16 3.93 -11.95
N LEU A 64 -3.29 4.61 -11.76
CA LEU A 64 -4.52 3.98 -11.29
C LEU A 64 -4.99 2.89 -12.25
N HIS A 65 -4.94 3.14 -13.56
CA HIS A 65 -5.29 2.14 -14.56
C HIS A 65 -4.32 0.96 -14.60
N ALA A 66 -3.02 1.20 -14.45
CA ALA A 66 -2.03 0.13 -14.39
C ALA A 66 -2.24 -0.79 -13.16
N THR A 67 -2.77 -0.24 -12.07
CA THR A 67 -2.99 -0.95 -10.79
C THR A 67 -4.40 -1.48 -10.61
N GLN A 68 -5.35 -1.21 -11.52
CA GLN A 68 -6.74 -1.72 -11.46
C GLN A 68 -6.85 -3.25 -11.46
N GLY A 69 -5.81 -3.96 -11.92
CA GLY A 69 -5.70 -5.42 -11.86
C GLY A 69 -5.04 -5.94 -10.59
N LEU A 70 -4.73 -5.10 -9.61
CA LEU A 70 -3.94 -5.45 -8.44
C LEU A 70 -4.73 -5.17 -7.15
N TRP A 71 -4.70 -6.13 -6.25
CA TRP A 71 -5.22 -6.08 -4.89
C TRP A 71 -4.04 -6.02 -3.93
N SER A 72 -4.08 -5.06 -3.00
CA SER A 72 -3.09 -4.95 -1.93
C SER A 72 -3.80 -4.85 -0.59
N ARG A 73 -3.31 -5.56 0.43
CA ARG A 73 -3.81 -5.44 1.80
C ARG A 73 -3.11 -4.27 2.51
N PRO A 74 -3.85 -3.33 3.13
CA PRO A 74 -3.24 -2.31 3.96
C PRO A 74 -2.36 -2.93 5.06
N GLY A 75 -1.09 -2.51 5.14
CA GLY A 75 -0.16 -2.96 6.17
C GLY A 75 0.62 -4.25 5.90
N CYS A 76 0.25 -5.07 4.90
CA CYS A 76 1.00 -6.29 4.54
C CYS A 76 2.01 -6.04 3.38
N GLY A 77 1.92 -4.89 2.68
CA GLY A 77 2.83 -4.48 1.60
C GLY A 77 2.83 -5.39 0.37
N THR A 78 1.99 -6.44 0.35
CA THR A 78 1.93 -7.42 -0.74
C THR A 78 0.85 -7.04 -1.73
N THR A 79 1.19 -7.15 -3.01
CA THR A 79 0.31 -6.86 -4.14
C THR A 79 0.04 -8.14 -4.92
N ILE A 80 -1.22 -8.49 -5.12
CA ILE A 80 -1.71 -9.72 -5.75
C ILE A 80 -2.60 -9.34 -6.93
N ASP A 81 -2.52 -10.04 -8.04
CA ASP A 81 -3.50 -9.88 -9.13
C ASP A 81 -4.94 -10.08 -8.60
N ALA A 82 -5.79 -9.07 -8.78
CA ALA A 82 -7.17 -9.03 -8.33
C ALA A 82 -8.03 -10.16 -8.93
N ALA A 83 -7.64 -10.69 -10.10
CA ALA A 83 -8.28 -11.85 -10.71
C ALA A 83 -8.00 -13.17 -9.96
N ARG A 84 -7.00 -13.20 -9.08
CA ARG A 84 -6.58 -14.40 -8.33
C ARG A 84 -7.22 -14.44 -6.94
N ALA A 85 -8.56 -14.47 -6.91
CA ALA A 85 -9.37 -14.46 -5.68
C ALA A 85 -8.95 -15.51 -4.61
N ASN A 86 -8.50 -16.69 -5.05
CA ASN A 86 -7.99 -17.71 -4.14
C ASN A 86 -6.69 -17.29 -3.44
N MET A 87 -5.75 -16.68 -4.17
CA MET A 87 -4.49 -16.18 -3.60
C MET A 87 -4.73 -15.02 -2.64
N ILE A 88 -5.70 -14.15 -2.94
CA ILE A 88 -6.13 -13.09 -2.03
C ILE A 88 -6.67 -13.70 -0.72
N THR A 89 -7.55 -14.69 -0.82
CA THR A 89 -8.15 -15.36 0.34
C THR A 89 -7.10 -16.05 1.21
N ASP A 90 -6.17 -16.80 0.58
CA ASP A 90 -5.07 -17.46 1.28
C ASP A 90 -4.15 -16.43 1.95
N HIS A 91 -3.81 -15.36 1.25
CA HIS A 91 -2.96 -14.31 1.78
C HIS A 91 -3.61 -13.52 2.92
N VAL A 92 -4.92 -13.25 2.87
CA VAL A 92 -5.65 -12.65 3.99
C VAL A 92 -5.57 -13.56 5.22
N ARG A 93 -5.84 -14.86 5.05
CA ARG A 93 -5.75 -15.84 6.15
C ARG A 93 -4.34 -15.90 6.75
N ASP A 94 -3.30 -15.85 5.92
CA ASP A 94 -1.92 -15.94 6.38
C ASP A 94 -1.44 -14.63 7.03
N CYS A 95 -1.79 -13.44 6.49
CA CYS A 95 -1.47 -12.16 7.15
C CYS A 95 -2.22 -12.02 8.50
N ASP A 96 -3.45 -12.54 8.65
CA ASP A 96 -4.17 -12.53 9.94
C ASP A 96 -3.49 -13.40 11.01
N LEU A 97 -2.78 -14.46 10.59
CA LEU A 97 -2.07 -15.35 11.51
C LEU A 97 -0.76 -14.75 12.03
N VAL A 98 -0.11 -13.85 11.28
CA VAL A 98 1.15 -13.20 11.70
C VAL A 98 0.92 -11.98 12.60
N ASP A 99 -0.21 -11.28 12.46
CA ASP A 99 -0.63 -10.24 13.42
C ASP A 99 -1.13 -10.82 14.76
N GLY A 100 -1.39 -12.14 14.79
CA GLY A 100 -1.89 -12.91 15.94
C GLY A 100 -0.81 -13.46 16.89
N GLY A 101 0.38 -12.86 16.92
CA GLY A 101 1.52 -13.31 17.74
C GLY A 101 1.40 -13.08 19.25
N THR A 102 0.38 -13.64 19.91
CA THR A 102 0.42 -14.32 21.25
C THR A 102 -1.01 -14.48 21.79
N THR A 103 -1.62 -15.63 21.56
CA THR A 103 -2.10 -16.54 22.60
C THR A 103 -2.65 -17.78 21.89
N GLY A 104 -1.93 -18.89 22.02
CA GLY A 104 -2.33 -20.16 21.43
C GLY A 104 -3.69 -20.65 21.96
N PRO A 105 -4.32 -21.63 21.29
CA PRO A 105 -5.59 -22.16 21.73
C PRO A 105 -5.39 -22.89 23.07
N THR A 106 -5.86 -22.30 24.17
CA THR A 106 -6.18 -23.08 25.37
C THR A 106 -7.35 -23.99 25.02
N ARG A 107 -7.00 -25.20 24.58
CA ARG A 107 -7.88 -26.36 24.57
C ARG A 107 -8.59 -26.43 25.92
N PRO A 108 -9.94 -26.36 26.01
CA PRO A 108 -10.61 -26.62 27.27
C PRO A 108 -10.35 -28.07 27.64
N ALA A 109 -9.62 -28.29 28.73
CA ALA A 109 -9.54 -29.60 29.36
C ALA A 109 -10.93 -29.90 29.95
N ASN A 110 -11.66 -30.80 29.31
CA ASN A 110 -12.78 -31.50 29.93
C ASN A 110 -12.21 -32.45 30.99
N PRO A 111 -12.61 -32.39 32.26
CA PRO A 111 -12.68 -33.57 33.08
C PRO A 111 -14.05 -34.23 32.89
N ILE A 112 -13.98 -35.46 32.38
CA ILE A 112 -15.04 -36.45 32.48
C ILE A 112 -15.11 -36.92 33.95
N THR A 113 -16.34 -36.88 34.49
CA THR A 113 -16.84 -37.49 35.74
C THR A 113 -16.42 -36.88 37.07
#